data_AF-A0A261AX92-F1
#
_entry.id   AF-A0A261AX92-F1
#
_cell.length_a   1.000
_cell.length_b   1.000
_cell.length_c   1.000
_cell.angle_alpha   90.00
_cell.angle_beta   90.00
_cell.angle_gamma   90.00
#
_symmetry.space_group_name_H-M   'P 1'
#
loop_
_entity.id
_entity.type
_entity.pdbx_description
1 polymer ?
#
loop_
_entity_poly.entity_id
_entity_poly.type
_entity_poly.pdbx_seq_one_letter_code
_entity_poly.pdbx_strand_id
1 'polypeptide(L)'
;VSEITAPSDLIPDPQDDRLTHQDIQTVPSGVRSSAPSGPPLDLFSFFGIICENSIWYATKYPFGIEYFANNNKAKYFGGPEEFNGKKSKIVRYACRPSQR
;
A
#
# COMPACT_ATOMS: atom_id res chain seq x y z
N VAL A 1 -18.35 -5.86 4.45
CA VAL A 1 -16.98 -5.35 4.70
C VAL A 1 -17.03 -3.84 4.52
N SER A 2 -16.57 -3.06 5.50
CA SER A 2 -16.55 -1.59 5.37
C SER A 2 -15.42 -1.20 4.42
N GLU A 3 -15.74 -0.44 3.37
CA GLU A 3 -14.77 0.00 2.36
C GLU A 3 -13.85 1.10 2.91
N ILE A 4 -12.69 1.26 2.29
CA ILE A 4 -11.78 2.39 2.56
C ILE A 4 -12.26 3.55 1.70
N THR A 5 -12.68 4.65 2.32
CA THR A 5 -13.05 5.87 1.59
C THR A 5 -11.80 6.49 0.98
N ALA A 6 -11.77 6.64 -0.34
CA ALA A 6 -10.63 7.21 -1.05
C ALA A 6 -10.44 8.70 -0.71
N PRO A 7 -9.19 9.21 -0.66
CA PRO A 7 -8.91 10.63 -0.62
C PRO A 7 -9.50 11.38 -1.82
N SER A 8 -10.01 12.59 -1.60
CA SER A 8 -10.68 13.39 -2.65
C SER A 8 -9.75 13.90 -3.74
N ASP A 9 -8.45 13.90 -3.49
CA ASP A 9 -7.40 14.35 -4.40
C ASP A 9 -6.59 13.19 -5.01
N LEU A 10 -7.02 11.94 -4.78
CA LEU A 10 -6.53 10.78 -5.52
C LEU A 10 -6.78 11.00 -7.01
N ILE A 11 -5.78 10.75 -7.86
CA ILE A 11 -5.98 10.76 -9.32
C ILE A 11 -6.46 9.37 -9.74
N PRO A 12 -7.72 9.19 -10.16
CA PRO A 12 -8.08 8.06 -11.00
C PRO A 12 -7.63 8.41 -12.42
N ASP A 13 -6.38 8.09 -12.80
CA ASP A 13 -5.97 8.24 -14.19
C ASP A 13 -6.21 6.92 -14.95
N PRO A 14 -7.22 6.85 -15.83
CA PRO A 14 -7.48 5.66 -16.63
C PRO A 14 -6.43 5.41 -17.73
N GLN A 15 -5.50 6.34 -17.98
CA GLN A 15 -4.46 6.22 -19.02
C GLN A 15 -3.06 5.89 -18.47
N ASP A 16 -2.82 6.03 -17.16
CA ASP A 16 -1.55 5.65 -16.53
C ASP A 16 -1.75 4.54 -15.49
N ASP A 17 -1.39 3.31 -15.87
CA ASP A 17 -1.47 2.11 -15.04
C ASP A 17 -0.59 2.16 -13.77
N ARG A 18 0.33 3.13 -13.68
CA ARG A 18 1.10 3.39 -12.45
C ARG A 18 0.32 4.19 -11.42
N LEU A 19 -0.74 4.89 -11.83
CA LEU A 19 -1.58 5.73 -10.97
C LEU A 19 -2.89 5.02 -10.57
N THR A 20 -3.19 3.87 -11.17
CA THR A 20 -4.39 3.07 -10.86
C THR A 20 -4.28 2.26 -9.57
N HIS A 21 -3.07 2.13 -9.02
CA HIS A 21 -2.78 1.31 -7.84
C HIS A 21 -2.16 2.15 -6.72
N GLN A 22 -2.44 1.77 -5.48
CA GLN A 22 -1.88 2.40 -4.28
C GLN A 22 -0.98 1.39 -3.56
N ASP A 23 0.08 1.90 -2.95
CA ASP A 23 1.12 1.08 -2.34
C ASP A 23 0.91 0.98 -0.82
N ILE A 24 1.11 -0.21 -0.27
CA ILE A 24 1.34 -0.42 1.16
C ILE A 24 2.81 -0.79 1.33
N GLN A 25 3.52 -0.03 2.17
CA GLN A 25 4.97 -0.15 2.31
C GLN A 25 5.34 -0.96 3.56
N THR A 26 6.50 -1.61 3.55
CA THR A 26 7.08 -2.26 4.73
C THR A 26 7.81 -1.28 5.65
N VAL A 27 7.75 0.02 5.34
CA VAL A 27 8.43 1.10 6.06
C VAL A 27 7.48 2.28 6.25
N PRO A 28 7.71 3.14 7.25
CA PRO A 28 6.90 4.33 7.47
C PRO A 28 6.81 5.24 6.24
N SER A 29 5.68 5.92 6.15
CA SER A 29 5.38 6.96 5.17
C SER A 29 6.52 7.97 5.00
N GLY A 30 6.92 8.22 3.75
CA GLY A 30 7.94 9.20 3.39
C GLY A 30 9.37 8.65 3.29
N VAL A 31 9.65 7.47 3.85
CA VAL A 31 11.01 6.89 3.86
C VAL A 31 11.32 6.15 2.55
N ARG A 32 10.37 5.33 2.04
CA ARG A 32 10.48 4.59 0.76
C ARG A 32 11.86 3.91 0.60
N SER A 33 12.50 4.08 -0.56
CA SER A 33 13.78 3.48 -0.95
C SER A 33 15.00 4.00 -0.18
N SER A 34 14.84 5.05 0.63
CA SER A 34 15.91 5.55 1.52
C SER A 34 16.01 4.77 2.82
N ALA A 35 15.02 3.92 3.12
CA ALA A 35 15.00 3.08 4.31
C ALA A 35 16.20 2.13 4.32
N PRO A 36 16.83 1.91 5.48
CA PRO A 36 17.82 0.86 5.61
C PRO A 36 17.17 -0.51 5.34
N SER A 37 17.96 -1.45 4.82
CA SER A 37 17.54 -2.84 4.73
C SER A 37 17.19 -3.36 6.13
N GLY A 38 15.97 -3.88 6.26
CA GLY A 38 15.49 -4.51 7.49
C GLY A 38 15.82 -6.00 7.55
N PRO A 39 15.46 -6.67 8.67
CA PRO A 39 15.47 -8.12 8.74
C PRO A 39 14.50 -8.73 7.72
N PRO A 40 14.65 -10.02 7.39
CA PRO A 40 13.66 -10.76 6.60
C PRO A 40 12.27 -10.62 7.21
N LEU A 41 11.26 -10.48 6.35
CA LEU A 41 9.89 -10.19 6.75
C LEU A 41 8.94 -11.11 6.00
N ASP A 42 8.04 -11.77 6.74
CA ASP A 42 6.96 -12.56 6.14
C ASP A 42 5.83 -11.64 5.69
N LEU A 43 5.71 -11.46 4.38
CA LEU A 43 4.69 -10.59 3.77
C LEU A 43 3.26 -11.04 4.12
N PHE A 44 3.02 -12.35 4.27
CA PHE A 44 1.69 -12.86 4.58
C PHE A 44 1.24 -12.40 5.96
N SER A 45 2.06 -12.60 6.98
CA SER A 45 1.73 -12.17 8.35
C SER A 45 1.71 -10.65 8.50
N PHE A 46 2.63 -9.96 7.81
CA PHE A 46 2.83 -8.51 7.94
C PHE A 46 1.68 -7.70 7.35
N PHE A 47 1.27 -8.01 6.11
CA PHE A 47 0.14 -7.35 5.45
C PHE A 47 -1.20 -8.08 5.64
N GLY A 48 -1.20 -9.19 6.38
CA GLY A 48 -2.38 -10.04 6.56
C GLY A 48 -2.92 -10.52 5.22
N ILE A 49 -2.04 -11.06 4.38
CA ILE A 49 -2.41 -11.51 3.02
C ILE A 49 -3.24 -12.78 3.14
N ILE A 50 -4.46 -12.73 2.59
CA ILE A 50 -5.39 -13.86 2.57
C ILE A 50 -5.82 -14.17 1.14
N CYS A 51 -6.16 -15.43 0.87
CA CYS A 51 -6.83 -15.84 -0.36
C CYS A 51 -8.30 -16.09 -0.06
N GLU A 52 -9.19 -15.40 -0.77
CA GLU A 52 -10.63 -15.61 -0.68
C GLU A 52 -11.22 -15.53 -2.10
N ASN A 53 -12.01 -16.53 -2.50
CA ASN A 53 -12.61 -16.60 -3.84
C ASN A 53 -11.60 -16.45 -4.99
N SER A 54 -10.42 -17.07 -4.85
CA SER A 54 -9.31 -16.99 -5.82
C SER A 54 -8.72 -15.57 -6.01
N ILE A 55 -8.93 -14.67 -5.05
CA ILE A 55 -8.39 -13.32 -5.05
C ILE A 55 -7.53 -13.13 -3.79
N TRP A 56 -6.35 -12.53 -3.97
CA TRP A 56 -5.48 -12.13 -2.88
C TRP A 56 -5.90 -10.77 -2.32
N TYR A 57 -6.02 -10.68 -1.00
CA TYR A 57 -6.34 -9.44 -0.29
C TYR A 57 -5.31 -9.14 0.79
N ALA A 58 -4.97 -7.86 0.95
CA ALA A 58 -4.30 -7.35 2.14
C ALA A 58 -5.36 -6.96 3.17
N THR A 59 -5.08 -7.23 4.45
CA THR A 59 -5.98 -6.92 5.58
C THR A 59 -5.33 -6.14 6.70
N LYS A 60 -4.01 -5.93 6.64
CA LYS A 60 -3.26 -5.09 7.58
C LYS A 60 -2.55 -3.96 6.85
N TYR A 61 -2.50 -2.81 7.51
CA TYR A 61 -1.91 -1.57 6.99
C TYR A 61 -0.98 -0.95 8.03
N PRO A 62 0.20 -1.56 8.29
CA PRO A 62 1.07 -1.15 9.38
C PRO A 62 1.48 0.33 9.34
N PHE A 63 1.53 0.93 8.14
CA PHE A 63 1.95 2.33 7.94
C PHE A 63 0.97 3.14 7.09
N GLY A 64 -0.27 2.66 6.91
CA GLY A 64 -1.24 3.28 6.01
C GLY A 64 -0.98 2.98 4.53
N ILE A 65 -1.51 3.84 3.66
CA ILE A 65 -1.53 3.69 2.21
C ILE A 65 -0.83 4.87 1.56
N GLU A 66 0.07 4.59 0.63
CA GLU A 66 0.73 5.55 -0.23
C GLU A 66 -0.01 5.66 -1.57
N TYR A 67 -0.27 6.88 -2.02
CA TYR A 67 -0.91 7.15 -3.30
C TYR A 67 -0.29 8.38 -3.99
N PHE A 68 -0.60 8.56 -5.26
CA PHE A 68 -0.26 9.78 -6.00
C PHE A 68 -1.48 10.71 -6.06
N ALA A 69 -1.30 11.93 -5.56
CA ALA A 69 -2.33 12.98 -5.61
C ALA A 69 -2.27 13.77 -6.92
N ASN A 70 -3.32 14.55 -7.20
CA ASN A 70 -3.51 15.39 -8.41
C ASN A 70 -2.35 16.31 -8.84
N ASN A 71 -1.38 16.54 -7.96
CA ASN A 71 -0.16 17.28 -8.23
C ASN A 71 1.05 16.38 -8.56
N ASN A 72 0.81 15.10 -8.89
CA ASN A 72 1.80 14.03 -9.07
C ASN A 72 2.74 13.84 -7.88
N LYS A 73 2.33 14.26 -6.68
CA LYS A 73 3.09 14.03 -5.46
C LYS A 73 2.58 12.80 -4.73
N ALA A 74 3.55 12.04 -4.25
CA ALA A 74 3.43 11.12 -3.15
C ALA A 74 2.63 11.72 -1.98
N LYS A 75 1.52 11.09 -1.62
CA LYS A 75 0.80 11.36 -0.38
C LYS A 75 0.53 10.06 0.37
N TYR A 76 0.21 10.24 1.65
CA TYR A 76 -0.03 9.16 2.59
C TYR A 76 -1.41 9.34 3.20
N PHE A 77 -2.14 8.25 3.31
CA PHE A 77 -3.50 8.21 3.82
C PHE A 77 -3.66 7.07 4.82
N GLY A 78 -4.32 7.39 5.94
CA GLY A 78 -4.45 6.51 7.09
C GLY A 78 -3.22 6.51 8.00
N GLY A 79 -3.46 6.47 9.31
CA GLY A 79 -2.46 6.22 10.32
C GLY A 79 -2.06 4.74 10.40
N PRO A 80 -1.04 4.42 11.22
CA PRO A 80 -0.66 3.03 11.50
C PRO A 80 -1.88 2.23 11.94
N GLU A 81 -2.11 1.10 11.27
CA GLU A 81 -3.16 0.13 11.62
C GLU A 81 -4.61 0.63 11.47
N GLU A 82 -4.84 1.87 11.05
CA GLU A 82 -6.18 2.48 10.95
C GLU A 82 -7.16 1.67 10.09
N PHE A 83 -6.65 1.02 9.05
CA PHE A 83 -7.45 0.24 8.11
C PHE A 83 -7.40 -1.27 8.36
N ASN A 84 -6.82 -1.72 9.48
CA ASN A 84 -6.76 -3.16 9.80
C ASN A 84 -8.17 -3.79 9.80
N GLY A 85 -8.28 -4.96 9.18
CA GLY A 85 -9.55 -5.67 8.99
C GLY A 85 -10.32 -5.30 7.72
N LYS A 86 -9.97 -4.20 7.04
CA LYS A 86 -10.50 -3.86 5.71
C LYS A 86 -9.73 -4.62 4.62
N LYS A 87 -10.41 -5.02 3.54
CA LYS A 87 -9.81 -5.80 2.45
C LYS A 87 -9.44 -4.89 1.27
N SER A 88 -8.20 -4.96 0.81
CA SER A 88 -7.74 -4.38 -0.46
C SER A 88 -7.21 -5.47 -1.37
N LYS A 89 -7.67 -5.50 -2.62
CA LYS A 89 -7.20 -6.47 -3.61
C LYS A 89 -5.72 -6.23 -3.91
N ILE A 90 -4.93 -7.29 -3.87
CA ILE A 90 -3.51 -7.25 -4.26
C ILE A 90 -3.42 -7.53 -5.75
N VAL A 91 -2.82 -6.60 -6.49
CA VAL A 91 -2.53 -6.77 -7.93
C VAL A 91 -1.08 -7.16 -8.19
N ARG A 92 -0.18 -6.77 -7.30
CA ARG A 92 1.27 -6.95 -7.41
C ARG A 92 1.92 -6.79 -6.04
N TYR A 93 3.04 -7.48 -5.85
CA TYR A 93 4.01 -7.19 -4.80
C TYR A 93 5.41 -7.07 -5.44
N ALA A 94 6.29 -6.32 -4.80
CA ALA A 94 7.67 -6.16 -5.25
C ALA A 94 8.60 -5.99 -4.03
N CYS A 95 9.75 -6.66 -4.06
CA CYS A 95 10.87 -6.34 -3.20
C CYS A 95 11.83 -5.47 -4.02
N ARG A 96 12.07 -4.23 -3.60
CA ARG A 96 12.99 -3.32 -4.30
C ARG A 96 14.28 -3.18 -3.50
N PRO A 97 15.46 -3.34 -4.12
CA PRO A 97 16.72 -3.05 -3.44
C PRO A 97 16.74 -1.58 -3.01
N SER A 98 17.37 -1.29 -1.86
CA SER A 98 17.63 0.09 -1.46
C SER A 98 18.48 0.76 -2.55
N GLN A 99 18.17 2.01 -2.91
CA GLN A 99 18.94 2.76 -3.93
C GLN A 99 20.29 3.28 -3.40
N ARG A 100 20.91 2.56 -2.45
CA ARG A 100 22.23 2.91 -1.91
C ARG A 100 23.34 2.40 -2.82
#